data_AF-A0A0F9EK86-F1
#
_entry.id   AF-A0A0F9EK86-F1
#
_cell.length_a   1.000
_cell.length_b   1.000
_cell.length_c   1.000
_cell.angle_alpha   90.00
_cell.angle_beta   90.00
_cell.angle_gamma   90.00
#
_symmetry.space_group_name_H-M   'P 1'
#
loop_
_entity.id
_entity.type
_entity.pdbx_description
1 polymer ?
#
loop_
_entity_poly.entity_id
_entity_poly.type
_entity_poly.pdbx_seq_one_letter_code
_entity_poly.pdbx_strand_id
1 'polypeptide(L)'
;VDTAGEGYLYAPYGLDGIVSTIALASNNQVRVFQFVLPYRVLVANLAFNIAVASASGLCGLGIYDKDKNKLFALEGVDTTVTGVKTGAVAPSVTLDPGIYYVVWTADNTTVLFSAGPTASTSGGILNAITAKTGNAANTSSSGVLPATLGTVTGAILASAILMIEP
;
A
#
# COMPACT_ATOMS: atom_id res chain seq x y z
N VAL A 1 -10.91 8.31 24.71
CA VAL A 1 -11.28 9.20 23.59
C VAL A 1 -11.87 8.27 22.55
N ASP A 2 -13.18 8.36 22.35
CA ASP A 2 -13.96 7.45 21.50
C ASP A 2 -13.99 8.08 20.10
N THR A 3 -13.27 7.47 19.16
CA THR A 3 -13.11 7.95 17.77
C THR A 3 -13.83 7.03 16.77
N ALA A 4 -14.79 6.22 17.25
CA ALA A 4 -15.61 5.39 16.38
C ALA A 4 -16.48 6.29 15.48
N GLY A 5 -16.24 6.27 14.17
CA GLY A 5 -17.00 7.04 13.17
C GLY A 5 -16.43 8.42 12.82
N GLU A 6 -15.31 8.83 13.43
CA GLU A 6 -14.72 10.16 13.21
C GLU A 6 -13.33 10.03 12.55
N GLY A 7 -13.32 9.98 11.22
CA GLY A 7 -12.14 10.35 10.41
C GLY A 7 -11.21 9.22 9.98
N TYR A 8 -10.90 9.21 8.69
CA TYR A 8 -9.86 8.36 8.09
C TYR A 8 -8.48 8.76 8.60
N LEU A 9 -7.68 7.79 9.05
CA LEU A 9 -6.26 8.00 9.23
C LEU A 9 -5.61 8.14 7.85
N TYR A 10 -4.93 9.26 7.68
CA TYR A 10 -4.24 9.66 6.47
C TYR A 10 -2.72 9.50 6.63
N ALA A 11 -2.10 8.73 5.74
CA ALA A 11 -0.67 8.68 5.50
C ALA A 11 -0.41 9.16 4.06
N PRO A 12 0.66 9.95 3.82
CA PRO A 12 0.71 11.16 2.97
C PRO A 12 0.26 10.90 1.52
N TYR A 13 -0.56 11.72 0.85
CA TYR A 13 -0.59 13.19 0.68
C TYR A 13 -2.02 13.70 0.31
N GLY A 14 -2.27 15.01 0.42
CA GLY A 14 -3.61 15.60 0.57
C GLY A 14 -4.41 15.47 -0.71
N LEU A 15 -5.60 14.90 -0.61
CA LEU A 15 -6.51 14.75 -1.76
C LEU A 15 -7.36 16.00 -1.90
N ASP A 16 -6.76 17.07 -2.40
CA ASP A 16 -7.51 18.02 -3.20
C ASP A 16 -6.71 18.33 -4.47
N GLY A 17 -7.17 17.78 -5.60
CA GLY A 17 -6.81 18.30 -6.92
C GLY A 17 -5.70 17.63 -7.77
N ILE A 18 -4.97 16.60 -7.34
CA ILE A 18 -4.04 15.86 -8.25
C ILE A 18 -4.01 14.36 -7.93
N VAL A 19 -4.78 13.55 -8.66
CA VAL A 19 -4.67 12.09 -8.65
C VAL A 19 -3.55 11.69 -9.61
N SER A 20 -2.43 11.21 -9.07
CA SER A 20 -1.39 10.55 -9.88
C SER A 20 -1.75 9.08 -10.04
N THR A 21 -1.12 8.40 -11.00
CA THR A 21 -1.27 6.96 -11.15
C THR A 21 0.10 6.29 -11.02
N ILE A 22 0.11 5.08 -10.48
CA ILE A 22 1.34 4.32 -10.33
C ILE A 22 1.23 2.93 -10.96
N ALA A 23 2.17 2.64 -11.86
CA ALA A 23 2.38 1.32 -12.45
C ALA A 23 3.45 0.55 -11.67
N LEU A 24 3.39 -0.78 -11.72
CA LEU A 24 4.52 -1.63 -11.35
C LEU A 24 5.52 -1.72 -12.51
N ALA A 25 6.80 -1.91 -12.18
CA ALA A 25 7.86 -1.99 -13.21
C ALA A 25 8.01 -3.41 -13.80
N SER A 26 7.50 -4.42 -13.10
CA SER A 26 7.48 -5.81 -13.56
C SER A 26 6.32 -6.55 -12.90
N ASN A 27 5.89 -7.65 -13.52
CA ASN A 27 4.88 -8.54 -12.95
C ASN A 27 5.33 -9.05 -11.59
N ASN A 28 4.39 -9.18 -10.65
CA ASN A 28 4.61 -9.66 -9.29
C ASN A 28 5.61 -8.84 -8.45
N GLN A 29 5.93 -7.61 -8.89
CA GLN A 29 6.75 -6.69 -8.11
C GLN A 29 5.96 -6.22 -6.88
N VAL A 30 6.61 -6.28 -5.73
CA VAL A 30 6.05 -5.81 -4.47
C VAL A 30 6.69 -4.46 -4.13
N ARG A 31 5.87 -3.41 -4.10
CA ARG A 31 6.30 -2.05 -3.73
C ARG A 31 5.92 -1.72 -2.30
N VAL A 32 6.77 -0.92 -1.67
CA VAL A 32 6.75 -0.68 -0.23
C VAL A 32 6.87 0.81 0.04
N PHE A 33 6.09 1.30 1.01
CA PHE A 33 6.21 2.63 1.59
C PHE A 33 6.11 2.57 3.11
N GLN A 34 7.15 3.00 3.81
CA GLN A 34 7.18 3.07 5.28
C GLN A 34 6.44 4.31 5.79
N PHE A 35 5.66 4.14 6.85
CA PHE A 35 5.06 5.24 7.59
C PHE A 35 5.17 5.01 9.10
N VAL A 36 4.92 6.09 9.87
CA VAL A 36 4.87 6.05 11.33
C VAL A 36 3.43 6.32 11.75
N LEU A 37 2.87 5.40 12.53
CA LEU A 37 1.56 5.51 13.15
C LEU A 37 1.71 6.12 14.56
N PRO A 38 1.13 7.31 14.85
CA PRO A 38 1.35 7.98 16.14
C PRO A 38 0.36 7.58 17.24
N TYR A 39 -0.72 6.88 16.93
CA TYR A 39 -1.77 6.46 17.88
C TYR A 39 -2.28 5.06 17.54
N ARG A 40 -2.93 4.42 18.52
CA ARG A 40 -3.53 3.09 18.31
C ARG A 40 -4.74 3.17 17.37
N VAL A 41 -4.82 2.26 16.41
CA VAL A 41 -5.93 2.17 15.43
C VAL A 41 -6.41 0.73 15.35
N LEU A 42 -7.72 0.51 15.42
CA LEU A 42 -8.33 -0.75 15.01
C LEU A 42 -8.52 -0.70 13.50
N VAL A 43 -8.20 -1.77 12.78
CA VAL A 43 -8.38 -1.86 11.33
C VAL A 43 -9.38 -2.96 11.04
N ALA A 44 -10.55 -2.57 10.54
CA ALA A 44 -11.61 -3.49 10.15
C ALA A 44 -11.72 -3.64 8.63
N ASN A 45 -11.37 -2.59 7.87
CA ASN A 45 -11.47 -2.61 6.41
C ASN A 45 -10.25 -1.96 5.76
N LEU A 46 -9.95 -2.44 4.55
CA LEU A 46 -9.02 -1.80 3.64
C LEU A 46 -9.73 -1.34 2.39
N ALA A 47 -9.34 -0.16 1.91
CA ALA A 47 -9.77 0.35 0.62
C ALA A 47 -8.60 0.91 -0.20
N PHE A 48 -8.64 0.67 -1.50
CA PHE A 48 -7.75 1.29 -2.50
C PHE A 48 -8.50 1.52 -3.81
N ASN A 49 -7.96 2.33 -4.72
CA ASN A 49 -8.61 2.62 -6.01
C ASN A 49 -7.76 2.16 -7.20
N ILE A 50 -8.40 1.48 -8.14
CA ILE A 50 -7.83 1.18 -9.46
C ILE A 50 -8.21 2.32 -10.41
N ALA A 51 -7.21 3.09 -10.83
CA ALA A 51 -7.38 4.21 -11.74
C ALA A 51 -7.46 3.76 -13.21
N VAL A 52 -6.65 2.75 -13.57
CA VAL A 52 -6.64 2.16 -14.91
C VAL A 52 -6.67 0.65 -14.77
N ALA A 53 -7.66 0.03 -15.40
CA ALA A 53 -7.84 -1.41 -15.42
C ALA A 53 -6.86 -2.10 -16.38
N SER A 54 -6.59 -3.37 -16.13
CA SER A 54 -5.88 -4.25 -17.06
C SER A 54 -6.87 -5.13 -17.84
N ALA A 55 -6.42 -5.80 -18.89
CA ALA A 55 -7.26 -6.78 -19.60
C ALA A 55 -7.53 -8.04 -18.76
N SER A 56 -6.61 -8.38 -17.85
CA SER A 56 -6.67 -9.53 -16.94
C SER A 56 -5.59 -9.39 -15.88
N GLY A 57 -5.86 -9.89 -14.68
CA GLY A 57 -4.85 -10.05 -13.64
C GLY A 57 -5.37 -9.72 -12.26
N LEU A 58 -4.53 -9.95 -11.27
CA LEU A 58 -4.84 -9.81 -9.86
C LEU A 58 -3.86 -8.86 -9.18
N CYS A 59 -4.36 -8.07 -8.25
CA CYS A 59 -3.58 -7.20 -7.39
C CYS A 59 -3.81 -7.48 -5.90
N GLY A 60 -2.93 -6.90 -5.08
CA GLY A 60 -3.02 -6.99 -3.64
C GLY A 60 -2.43 -5.77 -2.96
N LEU A 61 -2.95 -5.46 -1.79
CA LEU A 61 -2.54 -4.32 -0.98
C LEU A 61 -2.63 -4.68 0.50
N GLY A 62 -1.65 -4.30 1.30
CA GLY A 62 -1.57 -4.75 2.69
C GLY A 62 -0.62 -3.94 3.58
N ILE A 63 -0.61 -4.32 4.85
CA ILE A 63 0.19 -3.71 5.91
C ILE A 63 1.17 -4.73 6.48
N TYR A 64 2.40 -4.28 6.69
CA TYR A 64 3.46 -5.05 7.34
C TYR A 64 3.97 -4.33 8.59
N ASP A 65 4.42 -5.10 9.57
CA ASP A 65 5.03 -4.58 10.80
C ASP A 65 6.44 -4.01 10.57
N LYS A 66 7.04 -3.43 11.61
CA LYS A 66 8.41 -2.89 11.58
C LYS A 66 9.47 -3.92 11.18
N ASP A 67 9.23 -5.20 11.46
CA ASP A 67 10.10 -6.33 11.18
C ASP A 67 9.82 -6.95 9.79
N LYS A 68 8.92 -6.32 9.02
CA LYS A 68 8.53 -6.66 7.66
C LYS A 68 7.79 -7.99 7.54
N ASN A 69 7.02 -8.37 8.55
CA ASN A 69 6.05 -9.46 8.49
C ASN A 69 4.66 -8.93 8.11
N LYS A 70 3.94 -9.68 7.28
CA LYS A 70 2.58 -9.32 6.85
C LYS A 70 1.63 -9.39 8.04
N LEU A 71 0.94 -8.28 8.33
CA LEU A 71 -0.08 -8.24 9.37
C LEU A 71 -1.45 -8.59 8.80
N PHE A 72 -1.84 -7.92 7.71
CA PHE A 72 -3.08 -8.16 7.01
C PHE A 72 -3.01 -7.57 5.59
N ALA A 73 -3.87 -8.06 4.70
CA ALA A 73 -3.91 -7.63 3.31
C ALA A 73 -5.27 -7.90 2.69
N LEU A 74 -5.57 -7.15 1.63
CA LEU A 74 -6.60 -7.41 0.64
C LEU A 74 -5.90 -7.93 -0.62
N GLU A 75 -6.12 -9.21 -0.97
CA GLU A 75 -5.32 -9.94 -1.96
C GLU A 75 -6.21 -10.59 -3.02
N GLY A 76 -5.62 -10.88 -4.19
CA GLY A 76 -6.35 -11.54 -5.27
C GLY A 76 -7.49 -10.69 -5.84
N VAL A 77 -7.37 -9.36 -5.77
CA VAL A 77 -8.38 -8.43 -6.26
C VAL A 77 -8.30 -8.33 -7.78
N ASP A 78 -9.45 -8.45 -8.45
CA ASP A 78 -9.54 -8.33 -9.90
C ASP A 78 -9.16 -6.93 -10.39
N THR A 79 -8.25 -6.89 -11.36
CA THR A 79 -7.76 -5.67 -11.99
C THR A 79 -8.53 -5.28 -13.27
N THR A 80 -9.53 -6.04 -13.70
CA THR A 80 -10.30 -5.75 -14.93
C THR A 80 -11.31 -4.62 -14.79
N VAL A 81 -11.62 -4.20 -13.56
CA VAL A 81 -12.61 -3.15 -13.28
C VAL A 81 -11.97 -2.02 -12.50
N THR A 82 -12.11 -0.78 -12.96
CA THR A 82 -11.67 0.42 -12.24
C THR A 82 -12.52 0.71 -11.01
N GLY A 83 -12.11 1.72 -10.23
CA GLY A 83 -12.85 2.20 -9.07
C GLY A 83 -12.34 1.66 -7.75
N VAL A 84 -13.07 2.01 -6.69
CA VAL A 84 -12.72 1.67 -5.31
C VAL A 84 -12.92 0.17 -5.08
N LYS A 85 -11.89 -0.46 -4.52
CA LYS A 85 -11.88 -1.85 -4.07
C LYS A 85 -11.82 -1.82 -2.55
N THR A 86 -12.72 -2.55 -1.92
CA THR A 86 -12.79 -2.67 -0.46
C THR A 86 -12.75 -4.13 -0.04
N GLY A 87 -12.29 -4.38 1.18
CA GLY A 87 -12.30 -5.72 1.76
C GLY A 87 -12.15 -5.68 3.26
N ALA A 88 -12.85 -6.58 3.94
CA ALA A 88 -12.79 -6.71 5.39
C ALA A 88 -11.50 -7.41 5.82
N VAL A 89 -10.90 -6.90 6.90
CA VAL A 89 -9.82 -7.54 7.64
C VAL A 89 -10.48 -8.37 8.75
N ALA A 90 -10.51 -9.70 8.57
CA ALA A 90 -11.18 -10.63 9.48
C ALA A 90 -10.18 -11.65 10.06
N PRO A 91 -9.94 -11.65 11.39
CA PRO A 91 -10.47 -10.71 12.38
C PRO A 91 -9.87 -9.31 12.21
N SER A 92 -10.53 -8.28 12.77
CA SER A 92 -9.97 -6.93 12.79
C SER A 92 -8.63 -6.91 13.53
N VAL A 93 -7.71 -6.08 13.08
CA VAL A 93 -6.34 -6.03 13.61
C VAL A 93 -6.11 -4.69 14.29
N THR A 94 -5.64 -4.71 15.53
CA THR A 94 -5.22 -3.50 16.24
C THR A 94 -3.76 -3.19 15.92
N LEU A 95 -3.50 -1.98 15.43
CA LEU A 95 -2.18 -1.42 15.23
C LEU A 95 -1.84 -0.49 16.39
N ASP A 96 -0.73 -0.75 17.05
CA ASP A 96 -0.16 0.13 18.07
C ASP A 96 0.69 1.25 17.45
N PRO A 97 0.93 2.36 18.16
CA PRO A 97 1.86 3.39 17.69
C PRO A 97 3.22 2.79 17.32
N GLY A 98 3.72 3.07 16.12
CA GLY A 98 4.93 2.42 15.62
C GLY A 98 5.21 2.61 14.14
N ILE A 99 6.20 1.88 13.64
CA ILE A 99 6.59 1.89 12.23
C ILE A 99 5.89 0.74 11.51
N TYR A 100 5.31 1.04 10.37
CA TYR A 100 4.63 0.08 9.50
C TYR A 100 4.97 0.33 8.03
N TYR A 101 4.61 -0.61 7.18
CA TYR A 101 4.76 -0.47 5.73
C TYR A 101 3.43 -0.72 5.03
N VAL A 102 3.03 0.23 4.18
CA VAL A 102 2.01 0.00 3.15
C VAL A 102 2.68 -0.68 1.97
N VAL A 103 2.06 -1.73 1.48
CA VAL A 103 2.63 -2.59 0.44
C VAL A 103 1.57 -2.88 -0.62
N TRP A 104 1.96 -2.83 -1.88
CA TRP A 104 1.07 -3.16 -3.00
C TRP A 104 1.79 -3.97 -4.08
N THR A 105 1.01 -4.76 -4.81
CA THR A 105 1.47 -5.62 -5.89
C THR A 105 0.39 -5.81 -6.95
N ALA A 106 0.79 -6.30 -8.11
CA ALA A 106 -0.05 -6.90 -9.13
C ALA A 106 0.76 -7.89 -9.96
N ASP A 107 0.07 -8.86 -10.54
CA ASP A 107 0.65 -9.85 -11.45
C ASP A 107 0.88 -9.31 -12.87
N ASN A 108 0.57 -8.04 -13.11
CA ASN A 108 0.72 -7.34 -14.38
C ASN A 108 1.27 -5.92 -14.16
N THR A 109 1.81 -5.31 -15.22
CA THR A 109 2.30 -3.92 -15.21
C THR A 109 1.30 -2.92 -15.80
N THR A 110 0.15 -3.38 -16.27
CA THR A 110 -0.83 -2.53 -16.97
C THR A 110 -1.78 -1.83 -16.00
N VAL A 111 -2.15 -2.49 -14.90
CA VAL A 111 -2.98 -1.88 -13.86
C VAL A 111 -2.27 -0.68 -13.24
N LEU A 112 -3.00 0.43 -13.11
CA LEU A 112 -2.51 1.59 -12.39
C LEU A 112 -3.37 1.87 -11.16
N PHE A 113 -2.72 2.00 -10.02
CA PHE A 113 -3.38 2.39 -8.77
C PHE A 113 -3.48 3.92 -8.69
N SER A 114 -4.53 4.41 -8.05
CA SER A 114 -4.53 5.79 -7.59
C SER A 114 -3.42 5.97 -6.57
N ALA A 115 -2.56 6.91 -6.91
CA ALA A 115 -1.53 7.44 -6.08
C ALA A 115 -1.72 8.95 -6.09
N GLY A 116 -0.73 9.63 -5.61
CA GLY A 116 -0.64 11.06 -5.71
C GLY A 116 0.79 11.47 -5.58
N PRO A 117 1.00 12.78 -5.58
CA PRO A 117 2.18 13.33 -6.18
C PRO A 117 3.39 13.08 -5.29
N THR A 118 4.27 12.18 -5.69
CA THR A 118 5.64 12.16 -5.18
C THR A 118 6.55 12.85 -6.17
N ALA A 119 7.11 13.99 -5.77
CA ALA A 119 8.28 14.54 -6.44
C ALA A 119 9.44 13.53 -6.31
N SER A 120 10.18 13.34 -7.39
CA SER A 120 11.30 12.37 -7.44
C SER A 120 12.35 12.63 -6.34
N THR A 121 12.54 13.89 -5.97
CA THR A 121 13.44 14.34 -4.90
C THR A 121 13.05 13.78 -3.52
N SER A 122 11.75 13.64 -3.23
CA SER A 122 11.27 13.19 -1.93
C SER A 122 11.65 11.73 -1.65
N GLY A 123 11.56 10.86 -2.67
CA GLY A 123 12.00 9.47 -2.56
C GLY A 123 13.50 9.34 -2.29
N GLY A 124 14.31 10.20 -2.92
CA GLY A 124 15.76 10.26 -2.68
C GLY A 124 16.09 10.67 -1.24
N ILE A 125 15.40 11.67 -0.70
CA ILE A 125 15.58 12.12 0.70
C ILE A 125 15.17 11.02 1.68
N LEU A 126 14.01 10.38 1.47
CA LEU A 126 13.51 9.32 2.34
C LEU A 126 14.45 8.12 2.40
N ASN A 127 15.10 7.81 1.29
CA ASN A 127 16.00 6.66 1.15
C ASN A 127 17.48 6.98 1.39
N ALA A 128 17.83 8.21 1.77
CA ALA A 128 19.22 8.67 1.87
C ALA A 128 20.06 7.93 2.91
N ILE A 129 19.42 7.39 3.96
CA ILE A 129 20.07 6.66 5.05
C ILE A 129 19.69 5.18 5.02
N THR A 130 18.38 4.91 4.99
CA THR A 130 17.80 3.58 4.95
C THR A 130 16.67 3.58 3.94
N ALA A 131 16.49 2.49 3.17
CA ALA A 131 15.38 2.38 2.24
C ALA A 131 14.04 2.35 3.00
N LYS A 132 13.29 3.46 2.90
CA LYS A 132 11.93 3.64 3.44
C LYS A 132 10.86 3.45 2.39
N THR A 133 11.21 3.64 1.12
CA THR A 133 10.34 3.38 -0.02
C THR A 133 11.12 2.58 -1.04
N GLY A 134 10.49 1.62 -1.69
CA GLY A 134 11.20 0.79 -2.65
C GLY A 134 10.54 -0.51 -3.02
N ASN A 135 11.37 -1.41 -3.54
CA ASN A 135 10.94 -2.75 -3.92
C ASN A 135 11.33 -3.74 -2.83
N ALA A 136 10.42 -4.62 -2.46
CA ALA A 136 10.71 -5.77 -1.61
C ALA A 136 11.49 -6.83 -2.41
N ALA A 137 12.36 -7.58 -1.73
CA ALA A 137 13.09 -8.69 -2.32
C ALA A 137 12.17 -9.88 -2.64
N ASN A 138 11.17 -10.12 -1.80
CA ASN A 138 10.20 -11.19 -2.01
C ASN A 138 9.10 -10.71 -2.97
N THR A 139 8.79 -11.55 -3.96
CA THR A 139 7.76 -11.28 -4.97
C THR A 139 6.39 -11.75 -4.51
N SER A 140 5.33 -11.17 -5.08
CA SER A 140 3.98 -11.71 -4.93
C SER A 140 3.76 -12.94 -5.84
N SER A 141 2.60 -13.57 -5.70
CA SER A 141 2.12 -14.55 -6.66
C SER A 141 0.63 -14.31 -6.89
N SER A 142 0.23 -13.99 -8.13
CA SER A 142 -1.19 -13.83 -8.50
C SER A 142 -1.95 -12.85 -7.59
N GLY A 143 -1.36 -11.68 -7.34
CA GLY A 143 -1.94 -10.67 -6.44
C GLY A 143 -1.87 -10.99 -4.94
N VAL A 144 -1.25 -12.10 -4.54
CA VAL A 144 -1.02 -12.47 -3.13
C VAL A 144 0.35 -11.96 -2.67
N LEU A 145 0.37 -11.11 -1.64
CA LEU A 145 1.58 -10.54 -1.07
C LEU A 145 2.36 -11.58 -0.24
N PRO A 146 3.70 -11.53 -0.26
CA PRO A 146 4.53 -12.51 0.43
C PRO A 146 4.39 -12.42 1.96
N ALA A 147 4.65 -13.50 2.70
CA ALA A 147 4.56 -13.47 4.17
C ALA A 147 5.53 -12.45 4.81
N THR A 148 6.69 -12.23 4.18
CA THR A 148 7.68 -11.22 4.59
C THR A 148 8.18 -10.44 3.38
N LEU A 149 8.67 -9.21 3.57
CA LEU A 149 9.20 -8.39 2.47
C LEU A 149 10.66 -8.72 2.11
N GLY A 150 11.42 -9.28 3.05
CA GLY A 150 12.87 -9.41 2.93
C GLY A 150 13.58 -8.05 2.92
N THR A 151 14.66 -7.93 2.16
CA THR A 151 15.38 -6.65 1.99
C THR A 151 14.53 -5.69 1.16
N VAL A 152 14.49 -4.42 1.54
CA VAL A 152 13.85 -3.36 0.73
C VAL A 152 14.95 -2.59 0.04
N THR A 153 14.95 -2.58 -1.29
CA THR A 153 15.91 -1.80 -2.09
C THR A 153 15.29 -0.45 -2.41
N GLY A 154 15.98 0.63 -2.03
CA GLY A 154 15.50 2.00 -2.20
C GLY A 154 15.14 2.30 -3.64
N ALA A 155 13.94 2.82 -3.87
CA ALA A 155 13.51 3.33 -5.16
C ALA A 155 12.64 4.59 -4.97
N ILE A 156 12.66 5.47 -5.97
CA ILE A 156 11.79 6.64 -5.98
C ILE A 156 10.41 6.20 -6.44
N LEU A 157 9.46 6.10 -5.50
CA LEU A 157 8.12 5.61 -5.77
C LEU A 157 7.07 6.62 -5.32
N ALA A 158 6.01 6.75 -6.09
CA ALA A 158 4.72 7.19 -5.57
C ALA A 158 4.14 6.12 -4.63
N SER A 159 3.35 6.51 -3.64
CA SER A 159 2.65 5.56 -2.77
C SER A 159 1.23 5.34 -3.27
N ALA A 160 0.79 4.09 -3.34
CA ALA A 160 -0.63 3.80 -3.51
C ALA A 160 -1.42 4.35 -2.31
N ILE A 161 -2.59 4.92 -2.59
CA ILE A 161 -3.47 5.43 -1.54
C ILE A 161 -4.14 4.23 -0.87
N LEU A 162 -3.90 4.09 0.42
CA LEU A 162 -4.58 3.15 1.29
C LEU A 162 -5.41 3.91 2.30
N MET A 163 -6.71 3.67 2.29
CA MET A 163 -7.62 4.17 3.32
C MET A 163 -7.88 3.05 4.31
N ILE A 164 -7.62 3.36 5.58
CA ILE A 164 -7.82 2.44 6.71
C ILE A 164 -9.01 2.95 7.50
N GLU A 165 -10.06 2.13 7.57
CA GLU A 165 -11.25 2.41 8.36
C GLU A 165 -11.25 1.57 9.65
N PRO A 166 -11.59 2.18 10.80
CA PRO A 166 -11.79 1.47 12.05
C PRO A 166 -13.01 0.55 12.07
#